data_AF-A0A915ZCI3-F1
#
_entry.id   AF-A0A915ZCI3-F1
#
_cell.length_a   1.000
_cell.length_b   1.000
_cell.length_c   1.000
_cell.angle_alpha   90.00
_cell.angle_beta   90.00
_cell.angle_gamma   90.00
#
_symmetry.space_group_name_H-M   'P 1'
#
loop_
_entity.id
_entity.type
_entity.pdbx_description
1 polymer ?
#
loop_
_entity_poly.entity_id
_entity_poly.type
_entity_poly.pdbx_seq_one_letter_code
_entity_poly.pdbx_strand_id
1 'polypeptide(L)'
;MNNRNLLKRHDQLHRIYPNIPLFELADDSCCICHPVLTIPDRYFLRFWNWYSLEIPTLSYSAKTVQYFYEYSQGTVLRQQYLIRKLISSIRYQNASLSYDRLAIKIYTARERFQNFNLDPFVCYQHEDEPLGYELSFITPPTSPIL
;
A
#
# COMPACT_ATOMS: atom_id res chain seq x y z
N MET A 1 -7.62 25.91 2.50
CA MET A 1 -8.36 25.26 3.61
C MET A 1 -7.63 23.98 4.00
N ASN A 2 -7.40 23.77 5.30
CA ASN A 2 -6.59 22.65 5.80
C ASN A 2 -7.37 21.33 5.73
N ASN A 3 -6.88 20.36 4.94
CA ASN A 3 -7.56 19.09 4.64
C ASN A 3 -7.98 18.31 5.92
N ARG A 4 -7.19 18.44 7.00
CA ARG A 4 -7.51 17.84 8.31
C ARG A 4 -8.82 18.36 8.93
N ASN A 5 -9.16 19.63 8.74
CA ASN A 5 -10.39 20.19 9.29
C ASN A 5 -11.62 19.71 8.52
N LEU A 6 -11.47 19.40 7.23
CA LEU A 6 -12.52 18.81 6.41
C LEU A 6 -12.79 17.36 6.82
N LEU A 7 -11.74 16.53 7.00
CA LEU A 7 -11.90 15.17 7.50
C LEU A 7 -12.57 15.14 8.88
N LYS A 8 -12.11 15.99 9.82
CA LYS A 8 -12.72 16.07 11.16
C LYS A 8 -14.20 16.42 11.10
N ARG A 9 -14.58 17.38 10.25
CA ARG A 9 -15.98 17.77 10.06
C ARG A 9 -16.79 16.63 9.43
N HIS A 10 -16.24 15.95 8.43
CA HIS A 10 -16.85 14.78 7.81
C HIS A 10 -17.14 13.69 8.84
N ASP A 11 -16.16 13.36 9.69
CA ASP A 11 -16.32 12.37 10.75
C ASP A 11 -17.36 12.77 11.79
N GLN A 12 -17.40 14.05 12.16
CA GLN A 12 -18.40 14.57 13.09
C GLN A 12 -19.81 14.41 12.54
N LEU A 13 -20.02 14.63 11.24
CA LEU A 13 -21.32 14.44 10.62
C LEU A 13 -21.75 12.97 10.67
N HIS A 14 -20.83 12.02 10.46
CA HIS A 14 -21.15 10.60 10.63
C HIS A 14 -21.42 10.17 12.08
N ARG A 15 -20.99 10.95 13.08
CA ARG A 15 -21.42 10.73 14.47
C ARG A 15 -22.87 11.12 14.70
N ILE A 16 -23.36 12.14 14.01
CA ILE A 16 -24.74 12.62 14.11
C ILE A 16 -25.67 11.77 13.23
N TYR A 17 -25.19 11.41 12.04
CA TYR A 17 -25.92 10.67 11.02
C TYR A 17 -25.17 9.37 10.68
N PRO A 18 -25.18 8.38 11.58
CA PRO A 18 -24.53 7.11 11.34
C PRO A 18 -25.23 6.44 10.15
N ASN A 19 -24.45 6.01 9.16
CA ASN A 19 -24.91 5.34 7.93
C ASN A 19 -25.49 6.22 6.81
N ILE A 20 -25.48 7.55 6.92
CA ILE A 20 -25.85 8.41 5.78
C ILE A 20 -24.60 8.74 4.98
N PRO A 21 -24.49 8.35 3.69
CA PRO A 21 -23.39 8.79 2.84
C PRO A 21 -23.43 10.31 2.61
N LEU A 22 -22.29 10.96 2.81
CA LEU A 22 -22.13 12.42 2.72
C LEU A 22 -21.27 12.79 1.51
N PHE A 23 -21.80 12.55 0.31
CA PHE A 23 -21.07 12.68 -0.96
C PHE A 23 -20.58 14.11 -1.28
N GLU A 24 -21.12 15.13 -0.62
CA GLU A 24 -20.71 16.53 -0.80
C GLU A 24 -19.32 16.83 -0.22
N LEU A 25 -18.80 15.96 0.65
CA LEU A 25 -17.47 16.08 1.23
C LEU A 25 -16.53 15.09 0.54
N ALA A 26 -15.52 15.60 -0.15
CA ALA A 26 -14.51 14.82 -0.86
C ALA A 26 -13.55 14.09 0.11
N ASP A 27 -14.06 13.11 0.85
CA ASP A 27 -13.28 12.19 1.69
C ASP A 27 -13.28 10.78 1.09
N ASP A 28 -12.35 10.54 0.17
CA ASP A 28 -12.14 9.22 -0.46
C ASP A 28 -11.79 8.14 0.60
N SER A 29 -11.38 8.50 1.84
CA SER A 29 -11.04 7.53 2.89
C SER A 29 -12.24 7.00 3.69
N CYS A 30 -13.41 7.60 3.53
CA CYS A 30 -14.57 7.27 4.34
C CYS A 30 -15.20 5.93 3.93
N CYS A 31 -15.25 4.97 4.86
CA CYS A 31 -15.86 3.65 4.63
C CYS A 31 -17.41 3.70 4.63
N ILE A 32 -18.02 4.74 5.20
CA ILE A 32 -19.48 4.94 5.16
C ILE A 32 -19.89 5.47 3.78
N CYS A 33 -19.14 6.43 3.23
CA CYS A 33 -19.41 7.01 1.92
C CYS A 33 -18.95 6.12 0.76
N HIS A 34 -17.89 5.33 0.98
CA HIS A 34 -17.30 4.45 -0.02
C HIS A 34 -17.15 3.03 0.54
N PRO A 35 -18.27 2.33 0.82
CA PRO A 35 -18.22 0.98 1.38
C PRO A 35 -17.63 -0.01 0.39
N VAL A 36 -16.81 -0.91 0.89
CA VAL A 36 -16.29 -2.05 0.11
C VAL A 36 -17.40 -3.10 0.04
N LEU A 37 -18.02 -3.23 -1.14
CA LEU A 37 -19.18 -4.10 -1.35
C LEU A 37 -18.82 -5.53 -1.74
N THR A 38 -17.57 -5.77 -2.16
CA THR A 38 -17.06 -7.07 -2.59
C THR A 38 -15.71 -7.33 -1.95
N ILE A 39 -15.40 -8.60 -1.70
CA ILE A 39 -14.09 -9.00 -1.18
C ILE A 39 -13.02 -8.66 -2.24
N PRO A 40 -12.01 -7.83 -1.92
CA PRO A 40 -10.93 -7.53 -2.85
C PRO A 40 -10.13 -8.78 -3.22
N ASP A 41 -9.41 -8.73 -4.34
CA ASP A 41 -8.58 -9.85 -4.77
C ASP A 41 -7.33 -10.04 -3.90
N ARG A 42 -6.62 -11.14 -4.15
CA ARG A 42 -5.41 -11.50 -3.40
C ARG A 42 -4.29 -10.46 -3.48
N TYR A 43 -4.18 -9.70 -4.57
CA TYR A 43 -3.11 -8.72 -4.77
C TYR A 43 -3.34 -7.51 -3.87
N PHE A 44 -4.59 -7.02 -3.84
CA PHE A 44 -4.96 -5.97 -2.90
C PHE A 44 -4.82 -6.43 -1.46
N LEU A 45 -5.26 -7.65 -1.13
CA LEU A 45 -5.15 -8.17 0.24
C LEU A 45 -3.69 -8.29 0.69
N ARG A 46 -2.78 -8.74 -0.18
CA ARG A 46 -1.33 -8.75 0.11
C ARG A 46 -0.78 -7.35 0.34
N PHE A 47 -1.13 -6.40 -0.50
CA PHE A 47 -0.78 -5.00 -0.31
C PHE A 47 -1.26 -4.49 1.05
N TRP A 48 -2.54 -4.70 1.37
CA TRP A 48 -3.14 -4.19 2.60
C TRP A 48 -2.53 -4.82 3.86
N ASN A 49 -2.35 -6.15 3.85
CA ASN A 49 -1.76 -6.88 4.97
C ASN A 49 -0.32 -6.42 5.24
N TRP A 50 0.49 -6.27 4.19
CA TRP A 50 1.84 -5.73 4.32
C TRP A 50 1.80 -4.27 4.80
N TYR A 51 1.01 -3.42 4.15
CA TYR A 51 1.01 -1.98 4.40
C TYR A 51 0.52 -1.62 5.82
N SER A 52 -0.49 -2.33 6.32
CA SER A 52 -1.06 -2.12 7.67
C SER A 52 -0.15 -2.59 8.81
N LEU A 53 0.79 -3.52 8.55
CA LEU A 53 1.85 -3.86 9.50
C LEU A 53 2.94 -2.79 9.53
N GLU A 54 3.27 -2.27 8.36
CA GLU A 54 4.37 -1.33 8.17
C GLU A 54 4.02 0.11 8.55
N ILE A 55 2.73 0.46 8.50
CA ILE A 55 2.20 1.81 8.70
C ILE A 55 0.92 1.73 9.54
N PRO A 56 0.78 2.53 10.62
CA PRO A 56 -0.44 2.55 11.44
C PRO A 56 -1.67 3.03 10.67
N THR A 57 -2.44 2.10 10.11
CA THR A 57 -3.69 2.35 9.41
C THR A 57 -4.89 1.88 10.24
N LEU A 58 -6.05 2.49 9.99
CA LEU A 58 -7.32 2.13 10.62
C LEU A 58 -8.21 1.34 9.65
N SER A 59 -8.30 1.80 8.40
CA SER A 59 -9.17 1.19 7.41
C SER A 59 -8.82 1.62 5.97
N TYR A 60 -9.39 0.88 5.03
CA TYR A 60 -9.44 1.23 3.61
C TYR A 60 -10.89 1.33 3.15
N SER A 61 -11.13 2.12 2.10
CA SER A 61 -12.44 2.28 1.46
C SER A 61 -12.46 1.63 0.08
N ALA A 62 -13.63 1.62 -0.59
CA ALA A 62 -13.71 1.20 -1.99
C ALA A 62 -12.85 2.06 -2.91
N LYS A 63 -12.60 3.34 -2.56
CA LYS A 63 -11.69 4.20 -3.30
C LYS A 63 -10.24 3.77 -3.15
N THR A 64 -9.83 3.28 -1.99
CA THR A 64 -8.50 2.70 -1.79
C THR A 64 -8.27 1.52 -2.73
N VAL A 65 -9.26 0.61 -2.81
CA VAL A 65 -9.22 -0.56 -3.69
C VAL A 65 -9.14 -0.12 -5.16
N GLN A 66 -9.99 0.83 -5.56
CA GLN A 66 -9.99 1.40 -6.91
C GLN A 66 -8.61 1.99 -7.27
N TYR A 67 -8.07 2.86 -6.43
CA TYR A 67 -6.79 3.53 -6.70
C TYR A 67 -5.60 2.57 -6.70
N PHE A 68 -5.65 1.49 -5.93
CA PHE A 68 -4.62 0.44 -5.97
C PHE A 68 -4.55 -0.23 -7.35
N TYR A 69 -5.68 -0.63 -7.92
CA TYR A 69 -5.69 -1.27 -9.25
C TYR A 69 -5.35 -0.30 -10.36
N GLU A 70 -5.90 0.92 -10.32
CA GLU A 70 -5.53 1.97 -11.27
C GLU A 70 -4.02 2.24 -11.22
N TYR A 71 -3.44 2.31 -10.01
CA TYR A 71 -2.01 2.52 -9.82
C TYR A 71 -1.18 1.38 -10.41
N SER A 72 -1.62 0.14 -10.21
CA SER A 72 -0.96 -1.06 -10.72
C SER A 72 -0.90 -1.10 -12.26
N GLN A 73 -1.92 -0.57 -12.93
CA GLN A 73 -2.07 -0.57 -14.40
C GLN A 73 -1.68 0.77 -15.07
N GLY A 74 -1.47 1.83 -14.30
CA GLY A 74 -1.27 3.18 -14.82
C GLY A 74 0.08 3.41 -15.49
N THR A 75 0.13 4.34 -16.44
CA THR A 75 1.38 4.86 -17.01
C THR A 75 2.20 5.61 -15.95
N VAL A 76 3.51 5.77 -16.16
CA VAL A 76 4.42 6.48 -15.21
C VAL A 76 3.90 7.87 -14.83
N LEU A 77 3.41 8.65 -15.80
CA LEU A 77 2.85 9.98 -15.53
C LEU A 77 1.57 9.92 -14.67
N ARG A 78 0.72 8.91 -14.90
CA ARG A 78 -0.52 8.72 -14.15
C ARG A 78 -0.26 8.17 -12.75
N GLN A 79 0.82 7.40 -12.57
CA GLN A 79 1.20 6.79 -11.30
C GLN A 79 1.45 7.83 -10.19
N GLN A 80 2.04 8.99 -10.50
CA GLN A 80 2.25 10.05 -9.50
C GLN A 80 0.92 10.62 -8.94
N TYR A 81 -0.08 10.78 -9.81
CA TYR A 81 -1.42 11.19 -9.40
C TYR A 81 -2.11 10.08 -8.58
N LEU A 82 -1.98 8.84 -9.04
CA LEU A 82 -2.67 7.69 -8.44
C LEU A 82 -2.08 7.30 -7.08
N ILE A 83 -0.77 7.39 -6.89
CA ILE A 83 -0.17 7.14 -5.58
C ILE A 83 -0.62 8.20 -4.56
N ARG A 84 -0.77 9.46 -5.00
CA ARG A 84 -1.35 10.52 -4.17
C ARG A 84 -2.77 10.18 -3.75
N LYS A 85 -3.59 9.74 -4.71
CA LYS A 85 -4.97 9.35 -4.47
C LYS A 85 -5.09 8.13 -3.56
N LEU A 86 -4.30 7.09 -3.82
CA LEU A 86 -4.19 5.90 -2.99
C LEU A 86 -3.86 6.27 -1.54
N ILE A 87 -2.79 7.03 -1.32
CA ILE A 87 -2.38 7.46 0.02
C ILE A 87 -3.49 8.26 0.70
N SER A 88 -4.11 9.21 0.01
CA SER A 88 -5.18 10.05 0.58
C SER A 88 -6.47 9.30 0.88
N SER A 89 -6.70 8.16 0.23
CA SER A 89 -7.89 7.33 0.43
C SER A 89 -7.74 6.33 1.58
N ILE A 90 -6.57 6.25 2.23
CA ILE A 90 -6.36 5.38 3.38
C ILE A 90 -6.61 6.16 4.66
N ARG A 91 -7.29 5.52 5.61
CA ARG A 91 -7.50 6.10 6.94
C ARG A 91 -6.32 5.72 7.84
N TYR A 92 -5.56 6.70 8.29
CA TYR A 92 -4.41 6.48 9.18
C TYR A 92 -4.76 6.71 10.64
N GLN A 93 -4.09 5.99 11.54
CA GLN A 93 -4.22 6.21 12.98
C GLN A 93 -3.62 7.56 13.40
N ASN A 94 -2.51 7.96 12.75
CA ASN A 94 -1.79 9.21 13.02
C ASN A 94 -1.66 10.07 11.75
N ALA A 95 -2.09 11.34 11.83
CA ALA A 95 -2.13 12.24 10.67
C ALA A 95 -0.77 12.87 10.29
N SER A 96 0.32 12.57 11.00
CA SER A 96 1.64 13.21 10.84
C SER A 96 2.59 12.47 9.89
N LEU A 97 2.09 11.54 9.09
CA LEU A 97 2.92 10.79 8.14
C LEU A 97 3.35 11.68 6.96
N SER A 98 4.64 11.61 6.62
CA SER A 98 5.18 12.29 5.44
C SER A 98 4.68 11.60 4.17
N TYR A 99 4.03 12.37 3.29
CA TYR A 99 3.57 11.89 1.99
C TYR A 99 4.70 11.24 1.20
N ASP A 100 5.85 11.90 1.09
CA ASP A 100 6.98 11.41 0.29
C ASP A 100 7.49 10.07 0.82
N ARG A 101 7.55 9.90 2.15
CA ARG A 101 7.94 8.63 2.76
C ARG A 101 6.96 7.51 2.43
N LEU A 102 5.65 7.78 2.49
CA LEU A 102 4.63 6.79 2.13
C LEU A 102 4.69 6.44 0.63
N ALA A 103 4.86 7.45 -0.22
CA ALA A 103 4.95 7.27 -1.67
C ALA A 103 6.17 6.43 -2.05
N ILE A 104 7.35 6.75 -1.52
CA ILE A 104 8.57 5.96 -1.73
C ILE A 104 8.35 4.52 -1.25
N LYS A 105 7.79 4.32 -0.05
CA LYS A 105 7.57 2.98 0.51
C LYS A 105 6.65 2.13 -0.36
N ILE A 106 5.53 2.70 -0.82
CA ILE A 106 4.59 2.00 -1.71
C ILE A 106 5.24 1.69 -3.06
N TYR A 107 5.97 2.65 -3.64
CA TYR A 107 6.68 2.44 -4.90
C TYR A 107 7.72 1.32 -4.79
N THR A 108 8.59 1.37 -3.78
CA THR A 108 9.62 0.34 -3.56
C THR A 108 9.01 -1.04 -3.35
N ALA A 109 7.94 -1.15 -2.56
CA ALA A 109 7.26 -2.42 -2.33
C ALA A 109 6.59 -2.96 -3.60
N ARG A 110 5.98 -2.09 -4.41
CA ARG A 110 5.40 -2.48 -5.70
C ARG A 110 6.44 -3.11 -6.62
N GLU A 111 7.61 -2.48 -6.76
CA GLU A 111 8.68 -3.01 -7.60
C GLU A 111 9.22 -4.33 -7.02
N ARG A 112 9.50 -4.35 -5.72
CA ARG A 112 10.04 -5.51 -5.00
C ARG A 112 9.14 -6.73 -5.07
N PHE A 113 7.83 -6.55 -4.87
CA PHE A 113 6.86 -7.64 -4.86
C PHE A 113 6.13 -7.82 -6.20
N GLN A 114 6.65 -7.20 -7.27
CA GLN A 114 6.11 -7.29 -8.63
C GLN A 114 4.60 -7.01 -8.69
N ASN A 115 4.16 -5.83 -8.25
CA ASN A 115 2.75 -5.49 -8.07
C ASN A 115 2.00 -6.44 -7.11
N PHE A 116 2.67 -6.92 -6.06
CA PHE A 116 2.12 -7.88 -5.09
C PHE A 116 1.71 -9.24 -5.70
N ASN A 117 2.25 -9.56 -6.89
CA ASN A 117 2.22 -10.93 -7.42
C ASN A 117 3.04 -11.88 -6.54
N LEU A 118 4.14 -11.39 -5.97
CA LEU A 118 4.87 -12.05 -4.91
C LEU A 118 4.27 -11.69 -3.56
N ASP A 119 4.21 -12.66 -2.65
CA ASP A 119 3.69 -12.44 -1.32
C ASP A 119 4.77 -11.79 -0.42
N PRO A 120 4.55 -10.57 0.11
CA PRO A 120 5.53 -9.91 0.97
C PRO A 120 5.96 -10.78 2.15
N PHE A 121 5.05 -11.55 2.75
CA PHE A 121 5.36 -12.37 3.92
C PHE A 121 6.30 -13.53 3.61
N VAL A 122 6.19 -14.12 2.42
CA VAL A 122 7.11 -15.16 1.96
C VAL A 122 8.49 -14.55 1.68
N CYS A 123 8.53 -13.34 1.12
CA CYS A 123 9.81 -12.67 0.85
C CYS A 123 10.57 -12.30 2.13
N TYR A 124 9.89 -11.91 3.22
CA TYR A 124 10.56 -11.62 4.50
C TYR A 124 11.20 -12.88 5.12
N GLN A 125 10.55 -14.05 5.00
CA GLN A 125 11.08 -15.30 5.55
C GLN A 125 12.42 -15.73 4.93
N HIS A 126 12.72 -15.28 3.70
CA HIS A 126 14.00 -15.54 3.04
C HIS A 126 15.09 -14.49 3.35
N GLU A 127 14.75 -13.36 3.96
CA GLU A 127 15.73 -12.34 4.37
C GLU A 127 16.21 -12.52 5.82
N ASP A 128 15.39 -13.14 6.67
CA ASP A 128 15.75 -13.44 8.06
C ASP A 128 16.51 -14.77 8.24
N GLU A 129 16.72 -15.55 7.16
CA GLU A 129 17.69 -16.63 7.19
C GLU A 129 19.11 -16.04 7.05
N PRO A 130 20.02 -16.27 8.02
CA PRO A 130 21.41 -15.94 7.82
C PRO A 130 21.87 -16.69 6.58
N LEU A 131 22.46 -15.96 5.63
CA LEU A 131 23.05 -16.47 4.41
C LEU A 131 24.06 -17.59 4.72
N GLY A 132 23.56 -18.81 4.86
CA GLY A 132 24.34 -20.03 5.01
C GLY A 132 24.82 -20.55 3.66
N TYR A 133 25.28 -19.66 2.77
CA TYR A 133 26.02 -20.10 1.60
C TYR A 133 27.48 -20.32 2.03
N GLU A 134 27.85 -21.59 2.22
CA GLU A 134 29.25 -21.96 2.12
C GLU A 134 29.71 -21.56 0.70
N LEU A 135 30.59 -20.57 0.63
CA LEU A 135 31.40 -20.30 -0.55
C LEU A 135 32.33 -21.49 -0.78
N SER A 136 31.83 -22.55 -1.41
CA SER A 136 32.70 -23.52 -2.07
C SER A 136 33.27 -22.85 -3.32
N PHE A 137 34.42 -22.19 -3.15
CA PHE A 137 35.27 -21.78 -4.26
C PHE A 137 35.66 -23.04 -5.04
N ILE A 138 34.93 -23.36 -6.10
CA ILE A 138 35.40 -24.33 -7.10
C ILE A 138 36.54 -23.63 -7.84
N THR A 139 37.76 -24.02 -7.47
CA THR A 139 39.02 -23.68 -8.13
C THR A 139 38.92 -23.91 -9.64
N PRO A 140 39.50 -23.05 -10.49
CA PRO A 140 39.50 -23.29 -11.93
C PRO A 140 40.33 -24.54 -12.26
N PRO A 141 39.98 -25.29 -13.32
CA PRO A 141 40.74 -26.47 -13.71
C PRO A 141 42.13 -26.04 -14.19
N THR A 142 43.17 -26.59 -13.57
CA THR A 142 44.54 -26.49 -14.05
C THR A 142 44.65 -27.20 -15.40
N SER A 143 45.02 -26.46 -16.43
CA SER A 143 45.38 -27.00 -17.75
C SER A 143 46.46 -28.09 -17.64
N PRO A 144 46.46 -29.10 -18.53
CA PRO A 144 47.45 -30.17 -18.49
C PRO A 144 48.80 -29.65 -18.98
N ILE A 145 49.86 -29.98 -18.24
CA ILE A 145 51.24 -29.89 -18.73
C ILE A 145 51.56 -31.24 -19.39
N LEU A 146 51.81 -31.16 -20.71
CA LEU A 146 52.45 -32.10 -21.65
C LEU A 146 52.53 -33.59 -21.30
#